data_AF-A0A2V6E5V2-F1
#
_entry.id   AF-A0A2V6E5V2-F1
#
_cell.length_a   1.000
_cell.length_b   1.000
_cell.length_c   1.000
_cell.angle_alpha   90.00
_cell.angle_beta   90.00
_cell.angle_gamma   90.00
#
_symmetry.space_group_name_H-M   'P 1'
#
loop_
_entity.id
_entity.type
_entity.pdbx_description
1 polymer ?
#
loop_
_entity_poly.entity_id
_entity_poly.type
_entity_poly.pdbx_seq_one_letter_code
_entity_poly.pdbx_strand_id
1 'polypeptide(L)'
;MDREDSVAGVEDPGSKSESVAGVGGLGRKGGGEAERPQPATAATRETDEKKEPRPTTAATAPVPAADAPASLDLTALHKMSPEDLAELAKKFGVFLQPARTRHYHILDLMRAALGAGSTVSAEGFIDQPGESIAFLRSPELNFMPVPEDAAVLRPMLQKFWLRP
;
A
#
# COMPACT_ATOMS: atom_id res chain seq x y z
N MET A 1 42.10 -26.78 -40.10
CA MET A 1 40.63 -26.76 -40.30
C MET A 1 40.24 -28.20 -40.13
N ASP A 2 39.86 -28.57 -38.91
CA ASP A 2 39.77 -29.96 -38.48
C ASP A 2 38.62 -30.10 -37.49
N ARG A 3 37.90 -31.22 -37.63
CA ARG A 3 36.76 -31.76 -36.85
C ARG A 3 35.38 -31.42 -37.39
N GLU A 4 34.94 -32.33 -38.26
CA GLU A 4 33.56 -32.80 -38.27
C GLU A 4 33.29 -33.57 -36.98
N ASP A 5 32.24 -33.20 -36.24
CA ASP A 5 31.65 -34.05 -35.21
C ASP A 5 30.13 -33.78 -35.17
N SER A 6 29.42 -34.72 -35.80
CA SER A 6 28.29 -35.47 -35.27
C SER A 6 27.04 -34.73 -34.78
N VAL A 7 25.97 -34.96 -35.55
CA VAL A 7 24.55 -34.71 -35.25
C VAL A 7 24.04 -35.67 -34.17
N ALA A 8 23.42 -35.13 -33.13
CA ALA A 8 22.38 -35.79 -32.34
C ALA A 8 21.13 -34.88 -32.43
N GLY A 9 19.95 -35.32 -32.84
CA GLY A 9 19.31 -36.58 -32.50
C GLY A 9 17.99 -36.19 -31.84
N VAL A 10 16.99 -36.00 -32.69
CA VAL A 10 15.61 -35.62 -32.39
C VAL A 10 14.87 -36.80 -31.72
N GLU A 11 13.71 -36.50 -31.13
CA GLU A 11 12.60 -37.41 -30.68
C GLU A 11 12.45 -37.68 -29.17
N ASP A 12 11.40 -37.08 -28.58
CA ASP A 12 10.66 -37.65 -27.44
C ASP A 12 9.15 -37.60 -27.77
N PRO A 13 8.48 -38.76 -27.99
CA PRO A 13 7.03 -38.84 -28.12
C PRO A 13 6.37 -39.34 -26.83
N GLY A 14 5.33 -38.62 -26.40
CA GLY A 14 4.47 -39.05 -25.30
C GLY A 14 3.66 -40.31 -25.61
N SER A 15 3.24 -41.02 -24.55
CA SER A 15 2.04 -41.86 -24.60
C SER A 15 1.46 -42.14 -23.19
N LYS A 16 0.13 -42.17 -23.16
CA LYS A 16 -0.81 -42.29 -22.05
C LYS A 16 -0.77 -43.65 -21.32
N SER A 17 -1.31 -43.67 -20.09
CA SER A 17 -2.16 -44.79 -19.64
C SER A 17 -3.20 -44.34 -18.61
N GLU A 18 -4.43 -44.82 -18.81
CA GLU A 18 -5.65 -44.59 -18.04
C GLU A 18 -5.89 -45.69 -16.98
N SER A 19 -6.51 -45.28 -15.87
CA SER A 19 -7.65 -45.92 -15.15
C SER A 19 -7.63 -47.40 -14.76
N VAL A 20 -7.80 -47.68 -13.45
CA VAL A 20 -8.62 -48.79 -12.94
C VAL A 20 -9.30 -48.45 -11.61
N ALA A 21 -10.48 -49.06 -11.44
CA ALA A 21 -11.57 -48.77 -10.51
C ALA A 21 -11.31 -49.14 -9.03
N GLY A 22 -11.94 -48.38 -8.13
CA GLY A 22 -12.12 -48.74 -6.72
C GLY A 22 -13.60 -48.72 -6.34
N VAL A 23 -14.16 -49.91 -6.15
CA VAL A 23 -15.53 -50.18 -5.67
C VAL A 23 -15.46 -50.43 -4.16
N GLY A 24 -16.37 -49.83 -3.38
CA GLY A 24 -16.60 -50.22 -1.99
C GLY A 24 -17.24 -49.16 -1.11
N GLY A 25 -18.58 -49.08 -1.12
CA GLY A 25 -19.36 -48.37 -0.12
C GLY A 25 -19.90 -49.31 0.96
N LEU A 26 -20.12 -48.77 2.17
CA LEU A 26 -21.02 -49.16 3.27
C LEU A 26 -20.64 -48.21 4.44
N GLY A 27 -21.41 -47.18 4.80
CA GLY A 27 -22.78 -47.23 5.27
C GLY A 27 -22.80 -47.06 6.79
N ARG A 28 -22.99 -45.84 7.31
CA ARG A 28 -23.48 -45.66 8.69
C ARG A 28 -24.43 -44.47 8.78
N LYS A 29 -25.70 -44.84 8.95
CA LYS A 29 -26.89 -44.03 9.19
C LYS A 29 -27.08 -43.89 10.70
N GLY A 30 -27.47 -42.72 11.18
CA GLY A 30 -27.80 -42.50 12.59
C GLY A 30 -28.29 -41.08 12.85
N GLY A 31 -29.52 -40.80 12.44
CA GLY A 31 -30.27 -39.62 12.88
C GLY A 31 -31.02 -39.91 14.17
N GLY A 32 -31.01 -38.93 15.08
CA GLY A 32 -31.83 -38.89 16.29
C GLY A 32 -32.10 -37.42 16.61
N GLU A 33 -33.30 -36.96 16.28
CA GLU A 33 -33.87 -35.68 16.71
C GLU A 33 -34.63 -35.83 18.02
N ALA A 34 -34.88 -34.67 18.64
CA ALA A 34 -35.88 -34.34 19.66
C ALA A 34 -35.41 -34.34 21.11
N GLU A 35 -34.82 -33.22 21.53
CA GLU A 35 -35.12 -32.66 22.86
C GLU A 35 -35.36 -31.16 22.75
N ARG A 36 -36.55 -30.75 23.16
CA ARG A 36 -37.02 -29.37 23.28
C ARG A 36 -36.78 -28.94 24.73
N PRO A 37 -36.29 -27.71 24.99
CA PRO A 37 -36.78 -27.02 26.18
C PRO A 37 -37.29 -25.61 25.90
N GLN A 38 -38.05 -25.16 26.89
CA GLN A 38 -39.04 -24.09 26.96
C GLN A 38 -38.43 -22.68 27.13
N PRO A 39 -39.21 -21.59 26.98
CA PRO A 39 -38.70 -20.23 27.05
C PRO A 39 -38.58 -19.75 28.50
N ALA A 40 -37.51 -19.01 28.81
CA ALA A 40 -37.36 -18.27 30.07
C ALA A 40 -36.78 -16.87 29.82
N THR A 41 -37.48 -15.92 30.41
CA THR A 41 -37.36 -14.46 30.43
C THR A 41 -36.01 -13.89 30.89
N ALA A 42 -35.73 -12.68 30.38
CA ALA A 42 -34.89 -11.59 30.89
C ALA A 42 -33.35 -11.73 30.83
N ALA A 43 -32.71 -10.86 30.04
CA ALA A 43 -32.05 -9.67 30.58
C ALA A 43 -31.38 -8.86 29.45
N THR A 44 -31.88 -7.65 29.23
CA THR A 44 -31.17 -6.58 28.53
C THR A 44 -29.82 -6.36 29.22
N ARG A 45 -28.72 -6.47 28.48
CA ARG A 45 -27.41 -5.95 28.88
C ARG A 45 -26.90 -5.06 27.77
N GLU A 46 -27.12 -3.76 27.98
CA GLU A 46 -26.37 -2.69 27.36
C GLU A 46 -24.88 -2.92 27.64
N THR A 47 -24.10 -3.15 26.59
CA THR A 47 -22.64 -3.06 26.68
C THR A 47 -22.23 -1.69 26.18
N ASP A 48 -22.02 -0.81 27.16
CA ASP A 48 -21.36 0.48 27.07
C ASP A 48 -19.95 0.31 26.46
N GLU A 49 -19.78 0.77 25.22
CA GLU A 49 -18.47 0.84 24.55
C GLU A 49 -17.63 1.93 25.24
N LYS A 50 -16.88 1.50 26.25
CA LYS A 50 -15.82 2.29 26.86
C LYS A 50 -14.69 2.51 25.84
N LYS A 51 -14.78 3.64 25.14
CA LYS A 51 -13.76 4.20 24.24
C LYS A 51 -12.44 4.37 25.00
N GLU A 52 -11.54 3.42 24.81
CA GLU A 52 -10.17 3.50 25.28
C GLU A 52 -9.43 4.55 24.44
N PRO A 53 -8.88 5.62 25.04
CA PRO A 53 -8.13 6.62 24.29
C PRO A 53 -6.81 6.00 23.87
N ARG A 54 -6.64 5.81 22.56
CA ARG A 54 -5.34 5.55 21.93
C ARG A 54 -4.37 6.62 22.45
N PRO A 55 -3.18 6.26 22.96
CA PRO A 55 -2.21 7.25 23.37
C PRO A 55 -1.78 8.01 22.12
N THR A 56 -2.27 9.24 21.98
CA THR A 56 -1.65 10.21 21.08
C THR A 56 -0.32 10.53 21.73
N THR A 57 0.73 9.85 21.28
CA THR A 57 2.06 10.45 21.39
C THR A 57 2.01 11.65 20.48
N ALA A 58 1.65 12.80 21.04
CA ALA A 58 1.91 14.08 20.43
C ALA A 58 3.44 14.17 20.33
N ALA A 59 3.98 13.69 19.23
CA ALA A 59 5.33 14.03 18.83
C ALA A 59 5.35 15.56 18.76
N THR A 60 6.10 16.18 19.66
CA THR A 60 6.44 17.60 19.57
C THR A 60 6.93 17.85 18.16
N ALA A 61 6.09 18.45 17.33
CA ALA A 61 6.46 18.78 15.97
C ALA A 61 7.66 19.74 16.06
N PRO A 62 8.76 19.46 15.33
CA PRO A 62 9.89 20.38 15.30
C PRO A 62 9.38 21.75 14.83
N VAL A 63 9.74 22.80 15.55
CA VAL A 63 9.40 24.16 15.16
C VAL A 63 10.19 24.46 13.89
N PRO A 64 9.53 24.75 12.75
CA PRO A 64 10.22 25.06 11.52
C PRO A 64 11.10 26.31 11.69
N ALA A 65 12.22 26.36 10.98
CA ALA A 65 13.02 27.58 10.91
C ALA A 65 12.18 28.73 10.33
N ALA A 66 12.50 29.97 10.72
CA ALA A 66 11.77 31.15 10.25
C ALA A 66 11.77 31.34 8.72
N ASP A 67 12.71 30.68 8.01
CA ASP A 67 12.86 30.70 6.55
C ASP A 67 12.36 29.40 5.88
N ALA A 68 11.60 28.56 6.58
CA ALA A 68 11.01 27.37 5.97
C ALA A 68 9.89 27.76 4.98
N PRO A 69 9.85 27.15 3.78
CA PRO A 69 8.85 27.51 2.77
C PRO A 69 7.43 27.12 3.20
N ALA A 70 6.48 28.02 2.95
CA ALA A 70 5.06 27.81 3.26
C ALA A 70 4.36 26.83 2.30
N SER A 71 4.95 26.57 1.13
CA SER A 71 4.44 25.62 0.14
C SER A 71 5.59 24.85 -0.50
N LEU A 72 5.38 23.55 -0.70
CA LEU A 72 6.30 22.66 -1.40
C LEU A 72 5.59 22.03 -2.59
N ASP A 73 6.32 21.82 -3.69
CA ASP A 73 5.84 21.07 -4.84
C ASP A 73 6.60 19.74 -4.94
N LEU A 74 5.87 18.63 -4.95
CA LEU A 74 6.42 17.28 -5.03
C LEU A 74 7.23 17.07 -6.31
N THR A 75 6.74 17.56 -7.44
CA THR A 75 7.44 17.44 -8.72
C THR A 75 8.76 18.21 -8.70
N ALA A 76 8.78 19.41 -8.11
CA ALA A 76 10.02 20.14 -7.87
C ALA A 76 10.99 19.41 -6.94
N LEU A 77 10.50 18.80 -5.85
CA LEU A 77 11.32 17.98 -4.94
C LEU A 77 11.99 16.81 -5.69
N HIS A 78 11.31 16.21 -6.66
CA HIS A 78 11.88 15.16 -7.50
C HIS A 78 13.01 15.63 -8.43
N LYS A 79 13.17 16.94 -8.65
CA LYS A 79 14.24 17.52 -9.48
C LYS A 79 15.40 18.10 -8.68
N MET A 80 15.22 18.32 -7.38
CA MET A 80 16.26 18.85 -6.50
C MET A 80 17.44 17.89 -6.37
N SER A 81 18.63 18.48 -6.23
CA SER A 81 19.85 17.74 -5.90
C SER A 81 19.77 17.17 -4.47
N PRO A 82 20.55 16.12 -4.15
CA PRO A 82 20.65 15.61 -2.78
C PRO A 82 21.08 16.68 -1.76
N GLU A 83 21.94 17.61 -2.19
CA GLU A 83 22.44 18.72 -1.38
C GLU A 83 21.30 19.70 -1.06
N ASP A 84 20.51 20.10 -2.06
CA ASP A 84 19.37 20.99 -1.88
C ASP A 84 18.30 20.36 -0.96
N LEU A 85 18.04 19.07 -1.10
CA LEU A 85 17.13 18.33 -0.23
C LEU A 85 17.61 18.32 1.22
N ALA A 86 18.92 18.17 1.45
CA ALA A 86 19.50 18.21 2.78
C ALA A 86 19.44 19.61 3.40
N GLU A 87 19.63 20.66 2.62
CA GLU A 87 19.44 22.05 3.06
C GLU A 87 17.99 22.33 3.44
N LEU A 88 17.05 21.88 2.61
CA LEU A 88 15.63 22.04 2.86
C LEU A 88 15.18 21.25 4.10
N ALA A 89 15.69 20.04 4.30
CA ALA A 89 15.45 19.24 5.49
C ALA A 89 15.92 19.95 6.78
N LYS A 90 17.07 20.64 6.76
CA LYS A 90 17.53 21.45 7.89
C LYS A 90 16.54 22.56 8.24
N LYS A 91 15.92 23.21 7.25
CA LYS A 91 14.90 24.27 7.48
C LYS A 91 13.68 23.73 8.22
N PHE A 92 13.30 22.48 7.97
CA PHE A 92 12.20 21.80 8.67
C PHE A 92 12.64 21.02 9.91
N GLY A 93 13.92 21.09 10.30
CA GLY A 93 14.45 20.35 11.45
C GLY A 93 14.46 18.83 11.28
N VAL A 94 14.50 18.34 10.04
CA VAL A 94 14.51 16.91 9.70
C VAL A 94 15.93 16.44 9.45
N PHE A 95 16.30 15.33 10.08
CA PHE A 95 17.55 14.63 9.77
C PHE A 95 17.28 13.52 8.75
N LEU A 96 17.90 13.63 7.56
CA LEU A 96 17.80 12.62 6.50
C LEU A 96 18.73 11.44 6.80
N GLN A 97 18.15 10.25 7.00
CA GLN A 97 18.90 9.03 7.32
C GLN A 97 19.66 8.51 6.09
N PRO A 98 21.00 8.37 6.10
CA PRO A 98 21.76 7.95 4.91
C PRO A 98 21.38 6.58 4.35
N ALA A 99 20.84 5.68 5.18
CA ALA A 99 20.40 4.35 4.76
C ALA A 99 19.04 4.34 4.03
N ARG A 100 18.30 5.46 4.03
CA ARG A 100 17.02 5.58 3.32
C ARG A 100 17.25 5.94 1.86
N THR A 101 16.37 5.46 0.99
CA THR A 101 16.34 5.91 -0.40
C THR A 101 15.86 7.34 -0.49
N ARG A 102 16.18 8.01 -1.60
CA ARG A 102 15.75 9.37 -1.89
C ARG A 102 14.24 9.58 -1.77
N HIS A 103 13.45 8.61 -2.25
CA HIS A 103 11.99 8.62 -2.13
C HIS A 103 11.52 8.71 -0.67
N TYR A 104 12.17 7.97 0.23
CA TYR A 104 11.88 8.08 1.66
C TYR A 104 12.34 9.41 2.25
N HIS A 105 13.45 10.01 1.79
CA HIS A 105 13.85 11.35 2.22
C HIS A 105 12.82 12.41 1.83
N ILE A 106 12.30 12.36 0.61
CA ILE A 106 11.25 13.24 0.12
C ILE A 106 9.98 13.07 0.96
N LEU A 107 9.58 11.82 1.24
CA LEU A 107 8.43 11.53 2.11
C LEU A 107 8.61 12.10 3.54
N ASP A 108 9.78 11.91 4.15
CA ASP A 108 10.06 12.40 5.50
C ASP A 108 10.04 13.94 5.54
N LEU A 109 10.58 14.58 4.50
CA LEU A 109 10.53 16.04 4.33
C LEU A 109 9.09 16.55 4.19
N MET A 110 8.28 15.93 3.33
CA MET A 110 6.87 16.30 3.16
C MET A 110 6.08 16.17 4.45
N ARG A 111 6.31 15.08 5.21
CA ARG A 111 5.65 14.88 6.51
C ARG A 111 5.99 15.98 7.50
N ALA A 112 7.26 16.38 7.56
CA ALA A 112 7.68 17.47 8.43
C ALA A 112 7.11 18.82 7.98
N ALA A 113 7.09 19.08 6.68
CA ALA A 113 6.52 20.30 6.12
C ALA A 113 5.02 20.41 6.43
N LEU A 114 4.26 19.34 6.19
CA LEU A 114 2.84 19.27 6.55
C LEU A 114 2.63 19.43 8.07
N GLY A 115 3.48 18.80 8.89
CA GLY A 115 3.46 18.94 10.35
C GLY A 115 3.79 20.36 10.84
N ALA A 116 4.58 21.10 10.07
CA ALA A 116 4.93 22.50 10.30
C ALA A 116 3.87 23.50 9.80
N GLY A 117 2.80 23.02 9.14
CA GLY A 117 1.73 23.85 8.59
C GLY A 117 1.96 24.31 7.15
N SER A 118 3.01 23.85 6.48
CA SER A 118 3.21 24.09 5.06
C SER A 118 2.23 23.27 4.22
N THR A 119 1.91 23.79 3.04
CA THR A 119 1.11 23.06 2.04
C THR A 119 2.02 22.26 1.11
N VAL A 120 1.54 21.12 0.62
CA VAL A 120 2.25 20.33 -0.38
C VAL A 120 1.35 20.14 -1.60
N SER A 121 1.81 20.57 -2.77
CA SER A 121 1.19 20.30 -4.05
C SER A 121 1.85 19.09 -4.71
N ALA A 122 1.06 18.35 -5.47
CA ALA A 122 1.55 17.26 -6.32
C ALA A 122 0.76 17.24 -7.63
N GLU A 123 1.42 16.86 -8.71
CA GLU A 123 0.84 16.71 -10.03
C GLU A 123 1.15 15.30 -10.57
N GLY A 124 0.21 14.72 -11.30
CA GLY A 124 0.39 13.41 -11.91
C GLY A 124 -0.88 12.89 -12.56
N PHE A 125 -0.84 11.60 -12.90
CA PHE A 125 -1.95 10.87 -13.50
C PHE A 125 -2.61 9.97 -12.48
N ILE A 126 -3.91 9.75 -12.62
CA ILE A 126 -4.66 8.90 -11.71
C ILE A 126 -4.44 7.45 -12.12
N ASP A 127 -3.79 6.69 -11.25
CA ASP A 127 -3.68 5.24 -11.37
C ASP A 127 -4.61 4.59 -10.34
N GLN A 128 -5.47 3.71 -10.81
CA GLN A 128 -6.42 3.00 -9.96
C GLN A 128 -6.15 1.48 -10.04
N PRO A 129 -5.18 0.95 -9.27
CA PRO A 129 -4.84 -0.46 -9.30
C PRO A 129 -5.91 -1.39 -8.66
N GLY A 130 -6.90 -0.81 -7.97
CA GLY A 130 -8.00 -1.55 -7.35
C GLY A 130 -9.25 -0.69 -7.10
N GLU A 131 -10.28 -1.26 -6.47
CA GLU A 131 -11.60 -0.62 -6.41
C GLU A 131 -11.75 0.53 -5.40
N SER A 132 -10.85 0.62 -4.40
CA SER A 132 -11.07 1.46 -3.20
C SER A 132 -10.27 2.77 -3.19
N ILE A 133 -9.08 2.77 -3.77
CA ILE A 133 -8.14 3.90 -3.70
C ILE A 133 -7.44 4.06 -5.05
N ALA A 134 -7.24 5.31 -5.44
CA ALA A 134 -6.39 5.66 -6.57
C ALA A 134 -5.17 6.42 -6.06
N PHE A 135 -4.12 6.49 -6.88
CA PHE A 135 -2.88 7.19 -6.58
C PHE A 135 -2.58 8.18 -7.70
N LEU A 136 -2.02 9.33 -7.32
CA LEU A 136 -1.46 10.28 -8.26
C LEU A 136 -0.03 9.85 -8.59
N ARG A 137 0.19 9.32 -9.80
CA ARG A 137 1.48 8.85 -10.27
C ARG A 137 2.22 9.92 -11.05
N SER A 138 3.49 10.11 -10.73
CA SER A 138 4.35 11.02 -11.48
C SER A 138 4.77 10.41 -12.82
N PRO A 139 4.58 11.12 -13.96
CA PRO A 139 5.09 10.67 -15.25
C PRO A 139 6.64 10.67 -15.30
N GLU A 140 7.29 11.49 -14.47
CA GLU A 140 8.76 11.59 -14.41
C GLU A 140 9.41 10.34 -13.81
N LEU A 141 8.63 9.56 -13.05
CA LEU A 141 9.06 8.29 -12.45
C LEU A 141 8.57 7.08 -13.24
N ASN A 142 8.18 7.27 -14.51
CA ASN A 142 7.61 6.24 -15.38
C ASN A 142 6.38 5.55 -14.76
N PHE A 143 5.59 6.31 -14.00
CA PHE A 143 4.41 5.80 -13.27
C PHE A 143 4.72 4.69 -12.24
N MET A 144 5.99 4.53 -11.85
CA MET A 144 6.39 3.56 -10.85
C MET A 144 5.82 3.93 -9.48
N PRO A 145 5.37 2.94 -8.68
CA PRO A 145 4.87 3.20 -7.34
C PRO A 145 5.97 3.65 -6.40
N VAL A 146 5.77 4.81 -5.76
CA VAL A 146 6.72 5.37 -4.79
C VAL A 146 6.04 5.71 -3.46
N PRO A 147 6.77 5.69 -2.34
CA PRO A 147 6.18 5.87 -1.01
C PRO A 147 5.58 7.28 -0.77
N GLU A 148 5.97 8.28 -1.55
CA GLU A 148 5.47 9.66 -1.52
C GLU A 148 4.26 9.92 -2.44
N ASP A 149 3.76 8.91 -3.17
CA ASP A 149 2.59 9.07 -4.04
C ASP A 149 1.35 9.51 -3.24
N ALA A 150 0.63 10.49 -3.78
CA ALA A 150 -0.57 11.01 -3.15
C ALA A 150 -1.76 10.08 -3.39
N ALA A 151 -2.35 9.58 -2.31
CA ALA A 151 -3.59 8.82 -2.37
C ALA A 151 -4.79 9.74 -2.66
N VAL A 152 -5.62 9.34 -3.62
CA VAL A 152 -6.89 9.98 -3.96
C VAL A 152 -8.04 9.07 -3.54
N LEU A 153 -8.86 9.56 -2.60
CA LEU A 153 -10.00 8.81 -2.09
C LEU A 153 -11.14 8.77 -3.11
N ARG A 154 -11.89 7.66 -3.14
CA ARG A 154 -13.05 7.48 -4.03
C ARG A 154 -14.08 8.62 -4.02
N PRO A 155 -14.43 9.23 -2.87
CA PRO A 155 -15.33 10.39 -2.86
C PRO A 155 -14.77 11.60 -3.64
N MET A 156 -13.44 11.80 -3.68
CA MET A 156 -12.84 12.86 -4.50
C MET A 156 -12.96 12.52 -5.99
N LEU A 157 -12.67 11.27 -6.38
CA LEU A 157 -12.83 10.83 -7.76
C LEU A 157 -14.27 11.05 -8.26
N GLN A 158 -15.26 10.68 -7.44
CA GLN A 158 -16.68 10.85 -7.77
C GLN A 158 -17.10 12.31 -7.82
N LYS A 159 -16.68 13.13 -6.84
CA LYS A 159 -17.03 14.56 -6.76
C LYS A 159 -16.52 15.33 -7.98
N PHE A 160 -15.30 15.01 -8.42
CA PHE A 160 -14.62 15.72 -9.50
C PHE A 160 -14.66 14.97 -10.84
N TRP A 161 -15.41 13.86 -10.92
CA TRP A 161 -15.62 13.07 -12.14
C TRP A 161 -14.30 12.61 -12.79
N LEU A 162 -13.30 12.34 -11.94
CA LEU A 162 -11.96 11.99 -12.38
C LEU A 162 -11.93 10.55 -12.92
N ARG A 163 -11.09 10.34 -13.94
CA ARG A 163 -10.90 9.04 -14.60
C ARG A 163 -9.42 8.66 -14.61
N PRO A 164 -9.10 7.37 -14.47
CA PRO A 164 -7.77 6.85 -14.78
C PRO A 164 -7.43 7.03 -16.27
#